data_AF-A0A9D6VXU9-F1
#
_entry.id   AF-A0A9D6VXU9-F1
#
_cell.length_a   1.000
_cell.length_b   1.000
_cell.length_c   1.000
_cell.angle_alpha   90.00
_cell.angle_beta   90.00
_cell.angle_gamma   90.00
#
_symmetry.space_group_name_H-M   'P 1'
#
loop_
_entity.id
_entity.type
_entity.pdbx_description
1 polymer ?
#
loop_
_entity_poly.entity_id
_entity_poly.type
_entity_poly.pdbx_seq_one_letter_code
_entity_poly.pdbx_strand_id
1 'polypeptide(L)'
;MVKVDMHCHSLYSDKPVYWSLRKLGARESYCPPEVLYARLKKRGMAFVTITDHDSIAGAQEIAAAHEDAFVSCEFTVRFWNEQVDAHLCAYDLTEEQFRRGRYFARDVREFAAYFREQAVLVTVPHPMHDLGQRLEVRHLEQLVLLFEHFEETNGLQLAEGNRLAREFLDGLTAEAVERMAKAHGIESAFPEPWRKGRVGGSDDHSSFFLGRAWTEVAAAATIPEFLAAVRRKESRGRGLGANALTFAHCALTNTAETMMNHFCEPGPLHQRASQLAHLVYGDHIEEVELASRMKAHAEGSWQLVDEPTPEDMLIEGLVQIVMRDWHDPNLLFDRIVGRDLQEETFVIVNQLFNTLIRRALTAWWEHTRKGRLMDAFTKLSLIFPTGIMAIPYVMGFHHMHADKGYQRRIAQSCGLREPGADRPEKWAWFTDTIVDVNGVARTIQTVTALAEQHNTPITTVTCHPTAPPFHGHLKNFEPIFHTALPEYASMTLSIPPLLEMLRWCEKEQFT
;
A
#
# COMPACT_ATOMS: atom_id res chain seq x y z
N MET A 1 5.43 -12.23 -27.34
CA MET A 1 4.51 -11.65 -26.34
C MET A 1 4.81 -10.17 -26.21
N VAL A 2 3.81 -9.34 -26.39
CA VAL A 2 3.86 -7.88 -26.18
C VAL A 2 3.30 -7.59 -24.80
N LYS A 3 3.98 -6.77 -24.01
CA LYS A 3 3.61 -6.45 -22.63
C LYS A 3 3.38 -4.95 -22.48
N VAL A 4 2.34 -4.56 -21.76
CA VAL A 4 2.02 -3.18 -21.42
C VAL A 4 1.53 -3.14 -19.99
N ASP A 5 2.12 -2.29 -19.17
CA ASP A 5 1.52 -1.94 -17.88
C ASP A 5 0.37 -0.97 -18.14
N MET A 6 -0.87 -1.45 -17.99
CA MET A 6 -2.07 -0.67 -18.33
C MET A 6 -2.63 0.09 -17.12
N HIS A 7 -1.99 0.04 -15.95
CA HIS A 7 -2.48 0.75 -14.77
C HIS A 7 -1.28 1.21 -13.94
N CYS A 8 -0.94 2.50 -14.00
CA CYS A 8 0.13 3.09 -13.20
C CYS A 8 0.02 4.62 -13.12
N HIS A 9 0.62 5.20 -12.08
CA HIS A 9 0.37 6.57 -11.66
C HIS A 9 1.64 7.42 -11.55
N SER A 10 1.56 8.64 -12.02
CA SER A 10 2.63 9.64 -12.01
C SER A 10 2.33 10.78 -11.03
N LEU A 11 3.23 11.77 -10.97
CA LEU A 11 3.08 12.97 -10.15
C LEU A 11 1.84 13.83 -10.45
N TYR A 12 1.10 13.52 -11.52
CA TYR A 12 -0.15 14.18 -11.91
C TYR A 12 -1.40 13.55 -11.27
N SER A 13 -1.24 12.49 -10.47
CA SER A 13 -2.26 11.93 -9.59
C SER A 13 -2.29 12.70 -8.26
N ASP A 14 -3.22 13.66 -8.16
CA ASP A 14 -3.12 14.75 -7.17
C ASP A 14 -3.95 14.53 -5.89
N LYS A 15 -4.55 13.34 -5.65
CA LYS A 15 -5.48 13.16 -4.52
C LYS A 15 -5.33 11.83 -3.78
N PRO A 16 -4.42 11.75 -2.78
CA PRO A 16 -4.33 10.59 -1.90
C PRO A 16 -5.68 10.23 -1.29
N VAL A 17 -6.02 8.94 -1.26
CA VAL A 17 -7.27 8.42 -0.67
C VAL A 17 -7.49 8.93 0.77
N TYR A 18 -6.44 9.05 1.58
CA TYR A 18 -6.55 9.48 2.98
C TYR A 18 -6.60 11.00 3.15
N TRP A 19 -7.67 11.50 3.79
CA TRP A 19 -7.89 12.92 4.08
C TRP A 19 -6.74 13.59 4.86
N SER A 20 -6.11 12.86 5.79
CA SER A 20 -4.98 13.37 6.57
C SER A 20 -3.77 13.69 5.68
N LEU A 21 -3.49 12.85 4.68
CA LEU A 21 -2.42 13.06 3.70
C LEU A 21 -2.73 14.25 2.77
N ARG A 22 -4.00 14.40 2.36
CA ARG A 22 -4.45 15.56 1.57
C ARG A 22 -4.21 16.88 2.32
N LYS A 23 -4.47 16.91 3.63
CA LYS A 23 -4.26 18.10 4.48
C LYS A 23 -2.78 18.46 4.63
N LEU A 24 -1.89 17.49 4.47
CA LEU A 24 -0.44 17.67 4.49
C LEU A 24 0.14 18.04 3.11
N GLY A 25 -0.69 18.21 2.08
CA GLY A 25 -0.21 18.50 0.73
C GLY A 25 0.54 17.32 0.08
N ALA A 26 0.37 16.11 0.61
CA ALA A 26 0.98 14.92 0.03
C ALA A 26 0.34 14.61 -1.32
N ARG A 27 1.17 14.20 -2.29
CA ARG A 27 0.72 13.67 -3.58
C ARG A 27 0.55 12.15 -3.49
N GLU A 28 -0.21 11.61 -4.44
CA GLU A 28 -0.44 10.17 -4.50
C GLU A 28 0.75 9.43 -5.12
N SER A 29 1.51 10.11 -5.98
CA SER A 29 2.81 9.71 -6.51
C SER A 29 3.65 10.97 -6.70
N TYR A 30 4.98 10.84 -6.62
CA TYR A 30 5.90 11.90 -7.03
C TYR A 30 6.73 11.52 -8.25
N CYS A 31 6.44 10.37 -8.88
CA CYS A 31 7.20 9.89 -10.03
C CYS A 31 6.99 10.79 -11.26
N PRO A 32 8.05 11.39 -11.84
CA PRO A 32 7.94 12.08 -13.11
C PRO A 32 7.55 11.11 -14.25
N PRO A 33 6.74 11.55 -15.23
CA PRO A 33 6.31 10.69 -16.34
C PRO A 33 7.47 10.09 -17.14
N GLU A 34 8.52 10.85 -17.42
CA GLU A 34 9.70 10.37 -18.15
C GLU A 34 10.46 9.26 -17.39
N VAL A 35 10.55 9.38 -16.06
CA VAL A 35 11.18 8.35 -15.20
C VAL A 35 10.35 7.07 -15.23
N LEU A 36 9.01 7.21 -15.18
CA LEU A 36 8.07 6.10 -15.28
C LEU A 36 8.24 5.39 -16.63
N TYR A 37 8.26 6.14 -17.74
CA TYR A 37 8.49 5.61 -19.09
C TYR A 37 9.79 4.82 -19.16
N ALA A 38 10.91 5.43 -18.79
CA ALA A 38 12.23 4.80 -18.84
C ALA A 38 12.28 3.49 -18.04
N ARG A 39 11.63 3.44 -16.87
CA ARG A 39 11.54 2.23 -16.03
C ARG A 39 10.69 1.14 -16.67
N LEU A 40 9.52 1.47 -17.22
CA LEU A 40 8.67 0.49 -17.90
C LEU A 40 9.36 -0.07 -19.15
N LYS A 41 10.07 0.77 -19.92
CA LYS A 41 10.90 0.32 -21.05
C LYS A 41 12.01 -0.62 -20.59
N LYS A 42 12.74 -0.28 -19.52
CA LYS A 42 13.77 -1.16 -18.93
C LYS A 42 13.18 -2.50 -18.45
N ARG A 43 11.92 -2.51 -18.01
CA ARG A 43 11.17 -3.72 -17.60
C ARG A 43 10.55 -4.50 -18.77
N GLY A 44 10.85 -4.10 -20.01
CA GLY A 44 10.45 -4.82 -21.20
C GLY A 44 9.01 -4.57 -21.62
N MET A 45 8.39 -3.46 -21.18
CA MET A 45 7.10 -3.04 -21.73
C MET A 45 7.30 -2.51 -23.15
N ALA A 46 6.51 -3.06 -24.07
CA ALA A 46 6.56 -2.75 -25.48
C ALA A 46 5.96 -1.38 -25.77
N PHE A 47 4.81 -1.10 -25.18
CA PHE A 47 4.15 0.21 -25.20
C PHE A 47 3.96 0.71 -23.78
N VAL A 48 3.78 2.02 -23.62
CA VAL A 48 3.64 2.67 -22.30
C VAL A 48 2.40 3.55 -22.26
N THR A 49 1.72 3.56 -21.12
CA THR A 49 0.67 4.52 -20.81
C THR A 49 0.73 4.86 -19.33
N ILE A 50 0.21 6.04 -18.98
CA ILE A 50 -0.03 6.45 -17.58
C ILE A 50 -1.55 6.60 -17.43
N THR A 51 -2.08 6.24 -16.26
CA THR A 51 -3.52 6.27 -15.96
C THR A 51 -3.78 7.13 -14.73
N ASP A 52 -3.23 8.35 -14.71
CA ASP A 52 -3.38 9.25 -13.57
C ASP A 52 -4.86 9.47 -13.19
N HIS A 53 -5.10 9.64 -11.89
CA HIS A 53 -6.44 9.90 -11.37
C HIS A 53 -7.00 11.20 -11.92
N ASP A 54 -8.08 11.09 -12.70
CA ASP A 54 -8.86 12.20 -13.23
C ASP A 54 -8.02 13.24 -14.01
N SER A 55 -6.88 12.82 -14.58
CA SER A 55 -5.92 13.64 -15.29
C SER A 55 -5.30 12.86 -16.45
N ILE A 56 -5.04 13.54 -17.57
CA ILE A 56 -4.27 12.99 -18.71
C ILE A 56 -2.91 13.66 -18.86
N ALA A 57 -2.54 14.59 -17.98
CA ALA A 57 -1.35 15.43 -18.17
C ALA A 57 -0.05 14.59 -18.26
N GLY A 58 0.13 13.63 -17.35
CA GLY A 58 1.29 12.74 -17.38
C GLY A 58 1.32 11.85 -18.63
N ALA A 59 0.16 11.31 -19.03
CA ALA A 59 0.04 10.49 -20.22
C ALA A 59 0.25 11.29 -21.53
N GLN A 60 -0.18 12.55 -21.59
CA GLN A 60 0.08 13.45 -22.70
C GLN A 60 1.56 13.82 -22.82
N GLU A 61 2.24 14.03 -21.68
CA GLU A 61 3.68 14.32 -21.65
C GLU A 61 4.48 13.20 -22.32
N ILE A 62 4.25 11.94 -21.91
CA ILE A 62 4.97 10.80 -22.49
C ILE A 62 4.57 10.52 -23.94
N ALA A 63 3.28 10.68 -24.30
CA ALA A 63 2.80 10.44 -25.67
C ALA A 63 3.29 11.51 -26.65
N ALA A 64 3.57 12.74 -26.17
CA ALA A 64 4.19 13.78 -26.98
C ALA A 64 5.70 13.52 -27.22
N ALA A 65 6.36 12.81 -26.31
CA ALA A 65 7.79 12.53 -26.37
C ALA A 65 8.14 11.20 -27.05
N HIS A 66 7.25 10.19 -26.99
CA HIS A 66 7.55 8.82 -27.41
C HIS A 66 6.44 8.22 -28.27
N GLU A 67 6.79 7.68 -29.45
CA GLU A 67 5.82 7.09 -30.41
C GLU A 67 5.17 5.79 -29.91
N ASP A 68 5.79 5.12 -28.94
CA ASP A 68 5.30 3.90 -28.31
C ASP A 68 4.53 4.16 -27.00
N ALA A 69 4.16 5.42 -26.76
CA ALA A 69 3.29 5.83 -25.66
C ALA A 69 1.91 6.31 -26.15
N PHE A 70 0.88 6.12 -25.33
CA PHE A 70 -0.49 6.57 -25.62
C PHE A 70 -1.18 7.17 -24.39
N VAL A 71 -2.19 8.00 -24.64
CA VAL A 71 -2.87 8.79 -23.60
C VAL A 71 -3.98 7.97 -22.94
N SER A 72 -3.95 7.84 -21.62
CA SER A 72 -5.01 7.16 -20.85
C SER A 72 -5.29 7.89 -19.53
N CYS A 73 -6.34 7.48 -18.82
CA CYS A 73 -6.74 8.06 -17.54
C CYS A 73 -7.51 7.03 -16.71
N GLU A 74 -7.28 7.04 -15.39
CA GLU A 74 -8.20 6.41 -14.43
C GLU A 74 -9.22 7.44 -13.93
N PHE A 75 -10.49 7.25 -14.27
CA PHE A 75 -11.58 8.13 -13.86
C PHE A 75 -12.18 7.66 -12.55
N THR A 76 -12.41 8.60 -11.63
CA THR A 76 -13.32 8.38 -10.49
C THR A 76 -14.76 8.61 -10.96
N VAL A 77 -15.57 7.55 -10.99
CA VAL A 77 -16.93 7.56 -11.54
C VAL A 77 -17.96 7.15 -10.51
N ARG A 78 -19.02 7.94 -10.36
CA ARG A 78 -20.04 7.75 -9.32
C ARG A 78 -21.18 6.82 -9.75
N PHE A 79 -21.70 6.01 -8.83
CA PHE A 79 -23.00 5.37 -9.01
C PHE A 79 -24.11 6.39 -8.81
N TRP A 80 -25.06 6.45 -9.75
CA TRP A 80 -26.14 7.44 -9.74
C TRP A 80 -26.88 7.53 -8.39
N ASN A 81 -27.02 8.73 -7.85
CA ASN A 81 -27.67 9.01 -6.56
C ASN A 81 -27.05 8.30 -5.34
N GLU A 82 -25.85 7.75 -5.45
CA GLU A 82 -25.14 7.10 -4.35
C GLU A 82 -23.84 7.85 -4.01
N GLN A 83 -23.40 7.73 -2.76
CA GLN A 83 -22.10 8.25 -2.32
C GLN A 83 -21.03 7.14 -2.44
N VAL A 84 -21.05 6.47 -3.59
CA VAL A 84 -20.22 5.32 -3.93
C VAL A 84 -19.57 5.61 -5.28
N ASP A 85 -18.24 5.52 -5.32
CA ASP A 85 -17.44 5.74 -6.51
C ASP A 85 -16.81 4.41 -6.95
N ALA A 86 -16.59 4.27 -8.24
CA ALA A 86 -15.82 3.22 -8.90
C ALA A 86 -14.70 3.87 -9.68
N HIS A 87 -13.55 3.22 -9.77
CA HIS A 87 -12.53 3.63 -10.72
C HIS A 87 -12.69 2.93 -12.05
N LEU A 88 -12.40 3.62 -13.14
CA LEU A 88 -12.47 3.11 -14.51
C LEU A 88 -11.32 3.65 -15.34
N CYS A 89 -10.47 2.76 -15.87
CA CYS A 89 -9.38 3.17 -16.75
C CYS A 89 -9.87 3.22 -18.20
N ALA A 90 -9.68 4.35 -18.88
CA ALA A 90 -9.97 4.50 -20.30
C ALA A 90 -8.70 4.83 -21.09
N TYR A 91 -8.57 4.23 -22.28
CA TYR A 91 -7.30 4.17 -23.02
C TYR A 91 -7.37 4.81 -24.39
N ASP A 92 -6.24 5.35 -24.83
CA ASP A 92 -6.02 5.98 -26.14
C ASP A 92 -7.00 7.15 -26.38
N LEU A 93 -7.02 8.07 -25.41
CA LEU A 93 -7.95 9.18 -25.32
C LEU A 93 -7.46 10.40 -26.09
N THR A 94 -8.38 11.04 -26.79
CA THR A 94 -8.26 12.46 -27.16
C THR A 94 -8.60 13.37 -25.97
N GLU A 95 -8.14 14.62 -26.00
CA GLU A 95 -8.46 15.61 -24.97
C GLU A 95 -9.98 15.87 -24.84
N GLU A 96 -10.70 15.92 -25.96
CA GLU A 96 -12.16 16.07 -25.95
C GLU A 96 -12.86 14.86 -25.33
N GLN A 97 -12.40 13.64 -25.61
CA GLN A 97 -12.93 12.43 -24.99
C GLN A 97 -12.70 12.42 -23.48
N PHE A 98 -11.53 12.84 -23.02
CA PHE A 98 -11.26 13.00 -21.59
C PHE A 98 -12.20 14.03 -20.94
N ARG A 99 -12.31 15.23 -21.53
CA ARG A 99 -13.17 16.31 -21.01
C ARG A 99 -14.63 15.89 -20.91
N ARG A 100 -15.14 15.18 -21.93
CA ARG A 100 -16.51 14.64 -21.95
C ARG A 100 -16.67 13.47 -20.97
N GLY A 101 -15.67 12.59 -20.86
CA GLY A 101 -15.64 11.52 -19.85
C GLY A 101 -15.78 12.06 -18.43
N ARG A 102 -15.03 13.12 -18.09
CA ARG A 102 -15.16 13.82 -16.79
C ARG A 102 -16.56 14.38 -16.55
N TYR A 103 -17.23 14.89 -17.58
CA TYR A 103 -18.61 15.38 -17.48
C TYR A 103 -19.59 14.25 -17.14
N PHE A 104 -19.41 13.07 -17.74
CA PHE A 104 -20.28 11.90 -17.51
C PHE A 104 -19.89 11.07 -16.28
N ALA A 105 -18.73 11.31 -15.66
CA ALA A 105 -18.25 10.60 -14.48
C ALA A 105 -19.16 10.73 -13.23
N ARG A 106 -20.22 11.55 -13.29
CA ARG A 106 -21.26 11.63 -12.25
C ARG A 106 -22.23 10.43 -12.21
N ASP A 107 -22.25 9.62 -13.28
CA ASP A 107 -23.07 8.41 -13.38
C ASP A 107 -22.35 7.36 -14.23
N VAL A 108 -22.03 6.23 -13.63
CA VAL A 108 -21.42 5.08 -14.29
C VAL A 108 -22.16 4.62 -15.54
N ARG A 109 -23.50 4.77 -15.60
CA ARG A 109 -24.32 4.41 -16.76
C ARG A 109 -24.13 5.40 -17.91
N GLU A 110 -24.15 6.71 -17.62
CA GLU A 110 -23.87 7.76 -18.61
C GLU A 110 -22.44 7.64 -19.14
N PHE A 111 -21.48 7.39 -18.24
CA PHE A 111 -20.07 7.19 -18.56
C PHE A 111 -19.87 5.99 -19.51
N ALA A 112 -20.45 4.84 -19.18
CA ALA A 112 -20.38 3.65 -20.02
C ALA A 112 -21.05 3.86 -21.39
N ALA A 113 -22.20 4.55 -21.43
CA ALA A 113 -22.88 4.86 -22.68
C ALA A 113 -22.00 5.75 -23.59
N TYR A 114 -21.40 6.80 -23.03
CA TYR A 114 -20.53 7.71 -23.76
C TYR A 114 -19.31 7.00 -24.35
N PHE A 115 -18.50 6.31 -23.53
CA PHE A 115 -17.27 5.71 -24.04
C PHE A 115 -17.50 4.54 -25.00
N ARG A 116 -18.62 3.84 -24.86
CA ARG A 116 -19.07 2.86 -25.86
C ARG A 116 -19.37 3.51 -27.21
N GLU A 117 -20.09 4.63 -27.23
CA GLU A 117 -20.35 5.38 -28.48
C GLU A 117 -19.06 5.87 -29.13
N GLN A 118 -18.06 6.23 -28.31
CA GLN A 118 -16.74 6.67 -28.78
C GLN A 118 -15.78 5.53 -29.15
N ALA A 119 -16.19 4.26 -29.02
CA ALA A 119 -15.34 3.08 -29.22
C ALA A 119 -14.01 3.08 -28.42
N VAL A 120 -14.03 3.72 -27.26
CA VAL A 120 -12.90 3.78 -26.33
C VAL A 120 -12.87 2.50 -25.50
N LEU A 121 -11.68 1.91 -25.35
CA LEU A 121 -11.49 0.79 -24.45
C LEU A 121 -11.56 1.29 -23.01
N VAL A 122 -12.44 0.71 -22.20
CA VAL A 122 -12.56 0.99 -20.77
C VAL A 122 -12.43 -0.32 -20.00
N THR A 123 -11.62 -0.32 -18.95
CA THR A 123 -11.45 -1.46 -18.04
C THR A 123 -11.89 -1.10 -16.64
N VAL A 124 -12.43 -2.08 -15.92
CA VAL A 124 -12.66 -2.00 -14.47
C VAL A 124 -11.38 -2.45 -13.75
N PRO A 125 -10.55 -1.53 -13.22
CA PRO A 125 -9.40 -1.88 -12.40
C PRO A 125 -9.83 -2.52 -11.07
N HIS A 126 -8.95 -3.35 -10.51
CA HIS A 126 -9.04 -3.96 -9.18
C HIS A 126 -10.49 -4.18 -8.67
N PRO A 127 -11.30 -5.03 -9.34
CA PRO A 127 -12.74 -5.16 -9.07
C PRO A 127 -13.08 -5.74 -7.68
N MET A 128 -12.06 -6.17 -6.93
CA MET A 128 -12.16 -6.73 -5.59
C MET A 128 -11.69 -5.74 -4.50
N HIS A 129 -11.38 -4.50 -4.87
CA HIS A 129 -10.98 -3.43 -3.98
C HIS A 129 -12.18 -2.54 -3.61
N ASP A 130 -12.45 -2.38 -2.32
CA ASP A 130 -13.57 -1.60 -1.79
C ASP A 130 -13.16 -0.15 -1.56
N LEU A 131 -13.34 0.68 -2.59
CA LEU A 131 -13.03 2.11 -2.60
C LEU A 131 -13.79 2.85 -1.48
N GLY A 132 -13.13 3.00 -0.33
CA GLY A 132 -13.69 3.70 0.83
C GLY A 132 -14.74 2.90 1.63
N GLN A 133 -14.77 1.57 1.51
CA GLN A 133 -15.63 0.66 2.30
C GLN A 133 -17.15 0.84 2.07
N ARG A 134 -17.56 1.09 0.83
CA ARG A 134 -18.97 1.30 0.46
C ARG A 134 -19.44 0.45 -0.72
N LEU A 135 -18.55 -0.30 -1.36
CA LEU A 135 -18.91 -1.19 -2.45
C LEU A 135 -19.68 -2.42 -1.94
N GLU A 136 -20.63 -2.83 -2.76
CA GLU A 136 -21.55 -3.92 -2.50
C GLU A 136 -21.58 -4.81 -3.74
N VAL A 137 -22.09 -6.04 -3.60
CA VAL A 137 -22.20 -6.98 -4.72
C VAL A 137 -22.99 -6.36 -5.88
N ARG A 138 -24.07 -5.61 -5.58
CA ARG A 138 -24.88 -4.91 -6.61
C ARG A 138 -24.06 -3.94 -7.46
N HIS A 139 -23.03 -3.32 -6.90
CA HIS A 139 -22.17 -2.39 -7.63
C HIS A 139 -21.31 -3.14 -8.65
N LEU A 140 -20.71 -4.26 -8.24
CA LEU A 140 -19.93 -5.12 -9.13
C LEU A 140 -20.82 -5.72 -10.25
N GLU A 141 -22.03 -6.15 -9.92
CA GLU A 141 -22.99 -6.66 -10.92
C GLU A 141 -23.35 -5.60 -11.96
N GLN A 142 -23.58 -4.34 -11.56
CA GLN A 142 -23.78 -3.24 -12.50
C GLN A 142 -22.55 -3.01 -13.38
N LEU A 143 -21.32 -3.07 -12.82
CA LEU A 143 -20.09 -2.96 -13.61
C LEU A 143 -19.97 -4.11 -14.63
N VAL A 144 -20.34 -5.33 -14.26
CA VAL A 144 -20.41 -6.49 -15.18
C VAL A 144 -21.40 -6.22 -16.32
N LEU A 145 -22.50 -5.51 -16.08
CA LEU A 145 -23.45 -5.21 -17.14
C LEU A 145 -22.97 -4.09 -18.09
N LEU A 146 -22.17 -3.16 -17.56
CA LEU A 146 -21.78 -1.92 -18.25
C LEU A 146 -20.42 -2.00 -18.98
N PHE A 147 -19.51 -2.88 -18.55
CA PHE A 147 -18.14 -2.96 -19.09
C PHE A 147 -17.75 -4.38 -19.54
N GLU A 148 -16.92 -4.49 -20.57
CA GLU A 148 -16.43 -5.78 -21.10
C GLU A 148 -15.10 -6.23 -20.54
N HIS A 149 -14.27 -5.33 -20.02
CA HIS A 149 -12.88 -5.63 -19.67
C HIS A 149 -12.63 -5.36 -18.19
N PHE A 150 -11.94 -6.29 -17.54
CA PHE A 150 -11.68 -6.26 -16.11
C PHE A 150 -10.21 -6.56 -15.85
N GLU A 151 -9.67 -5.88 -14.85
CA GLU A 151 -8.37 -6.22 -14.30
C GLU A 151 -8.45 -7.51 -13.50
N GLU A 152 -7.69 -8.52 -13.93
CA GLU A 152 -7.61 -9.82 -13.26
C GLU A 152 -6.34 -9.97 -12.42
N THR A 153 -5.37 -9.07 -12.63
CA THR A 153 -4.11 -9.01 -11.89
C THR A 153 -3.71 -7.56 -11.69
N ASN A 154 -3.83 -7.10 -10.46
CA ASN A 154 -3.37 -5.78 -10.02
C ASN A 154 -2.11 -5.94 -9.14
N GLY A 155 -1.09 -5.13 -9.39
CA GLY A 155 0.20 -5.20 -8.72
C GLY A 155 0.22 -4.68 -7.28
N LEU A 156 -0.78 -3.90 -6.87
CA LEU A 156 -0.96 -3.34 -5.53
C LEU A 156 -2.00 -4.10 -4.69
N GLN A 157 -2.66 -5.13 -5.25
CA GLN A 157 -3.65 -5.96 -4.55
C GLN A 157 -3.06 -7.29 -4.04
N LEU A 158 -3.64 -7.83 -2.95
CA LEU A 158 -3.27 -9.16 -2.43
C LEU A 158 -3.51 -10.26 -3.48
N ALA A 159 -2.69 -11.32 -3.42
CA ALA A 159 -2.80 -12.46 -4.32
C ALA A 159 -4.18 -13.16 -4.24
N GLU A 160 -4.77 -13.21 -3.05
CA GLU A 160 -6.12 -13.74 -2.82
C GLU A 160 -7.20 -12.90 -3.48
N GLY A 161 -7.09 -11.56 -3.44
CA GLY A 161 -8.02 -10.66 -4.13
C GLY A 161 -7.94 -10.84 -5.65
N ASN A 162 -6.72 -10.91 -6.20
CA ASN A 162 -6.50 -11.20 -7.61
C ASN A 162 -7.03 -12.59 -8.02
N ARG A 163 -6.92 -13.59 -7.13
CA ARG A 163 -7.50 -14.92 -7.36
C ARG A 163 -9.02 -14.86 -7.40
N LEU A 164 -9.65 -14.21 -6.43
CA LEU A 164 -11.10 -14.05 -6.39
C LEU A 164 -11.60 -13.31 -7.63
N ALA A 165 -10.89 -12.28 -8.10
CA ALA A 165 -11.22 -11.58 -9.34
C ALA A 165 -11.27 -12.54 -10.54
N ARG A 166 -10.24 -13.40 -10.70
CA ARG A 166 -10.20 -14.40 -11.77
C ARG A 166 -11.34 -15.41 -11.65
N GLU A 167 -11.53 -16.00 -10.47
CA GLU A 167 -12.57 -17.00 -10.23
C GLU A 167 -13.98 -16.43 -10.45
N PHE A 168 -14.21 -15.18 -10.04
CA PHE A 168 -15.45 -14.45 -10.31
C PHE A 168 -15.68 -14.28 -11.82
N LEU A 169 -14.68 -13.78 -12.54
CA LEU A 169 -14.81 -13.54 -13.98
C LEU A 169 -14.90 -14.84 -14.81
N ASP A 170 -14.31 -15.94 -14.34
CA ASP A 170 -14.37 -17.27 -14.96
C ASP A 170 -15.72 -17.96 -14.68
N GLY A 171 -16.34 -17.66 -13.53
CA GLY A 171 -17.64 -18.18 -13.13
C GLY A 171 -18.85 -17.47 -13.75
N LEU A 172 -18.66 -16.39 -14.50
CA LEU A 172 -19.76 -15.68 -15.17
C LEU A 172 -20.40 -16.55 -16.25
N THR A 173 -21.71 -16.76 -16.15
CA THR A 173 -22.53 -17.46 -17.16
C THR A 173 -23.56 -16.53 -17.79
N ALA A 174 -24.11 -16.93 -18.94
CA ALA A 174 -25.18 -16.18 -19.60
C ALA A 174 -26.39 -15.99 -18.67
N GLU A 175 -26.79 -17.05 -17.95
CA GLU A 175 -27.92 -17.03 -17.03
C GLU A 175 -27.64 -16.13 -15.81
N ALA A 176 -26.39 -16.11 -15.33
CA ALA A 176 -26.01 -15.22 -14.23
C ALA A 176 -26.13 -13.76 -14.64
N VAL A 177 -25.61 -13.41 -15.82
CA VAL A 177 -25.70 -12.04 -16.33
C VAL A 177 -27.14 -11.64 -16.65
N GLU A 178 -27.97 -12.54 -17.18
CA GLU A 178 -29.40 -12.27 -17.40
C GLU A 178 -30.14 -11.97 -16.09
N ARG A 179 -29.84 -12.71 -15.02
CA ARG A 179 -30.39 -12.42 -13.68
C ARG A 179 -29.95 -11.04 -13.18
N MET A 180 -28.68 -10.69 -13.33
CA MET A 180 -28.16 -9.36 -12.97
C MET A 180 -28.87 -8.27 -13.78
N ALA A 181 -29.00 -8.44 -15.09
CA ALA A 181 -29.64 -7.49 -16.00
C ALA A 181 -31.08 -7.18 -15.56
N LYS A 182 -31.84 -8.23 -15.24
CA LYS A 182 -33.19 -8.11 -14.72
C LYS A 182 -33.24 -7.44 -13.34
N ALA A 183 -32.32 -7.79 -12.43
CA ALA A 183 -32.29 -7.24 -11.08
C ALA A 183 -31.99 -5.73 -11.06
N HIS A 184 -31.08 -5.27 -11.93
CA HIS A 184 -30.63 -3.88 -11.97
C HIS A 184 -31.37 -3.01 -12.99
N GLY A 185 -32.21 -3.61 -13.84
CA GLY A 185 -32.86 -2.93 -14.94
C GLY A 185 -31.86 -2.35 -15.94
N ILE A 186 -30.77 -3.07 -16.19
CA ILE A 186 -29.71 -2.68 -17.13
C ILE A 186 -29.62 -3.78 -18.19
N GLU A 187 -29.90 -3.41 -19.44
CA GLU A 187 -29.60 -4.28 -20.57
C GLU A 187 -28.11 -4.20 -20.89
N SER A 188 -27.44 -5.35 -20.96
CA SER A 188 -26.05 -5.39 -21.39
C SER A 188 -25.92 -4.92 -22.83
N ALA A 189 -24.97 -4.03 -23.06
CA ALA A 189 -24.65 -3.50 -24.39
C ALA A 189 -23.95 -4.50 -25.33
N PHE A 190 -23.54 -5.65 -24.81
CA PHE A 190 -22.60 -6.57 -25.47
C PHE A 190 -23.28 -7.90 -25.83
N PRO A 191 -22.88 -8.57 -26.93
CA PRO A 191 -23.46 -9.86 -27.32
C PRO A 191 -23.19 -11.01 -26.34
N GLU A 192 -21.99 -11.07 -25.77
CA GLU A 192 -21.56 -12.13 -24.84
C GLU A 192 -21.02 -11.51 -23.54
N PRO A 193 -21.88 -10.89 -22.71
CA PRO A 193 -21.43 -10.13 -21.55
C PRO A 193 -20.83 -10.98 -20.43
N TRP A 194 -21.10 -12.29 -20.39
CA TRP A 194 -20.45 -13.20 -19.47
C TRP A 194 -18.98 -13.49 -19.84
N ARG A 195 -18.58 -13.26 -21.10
CA ARG A 195 -17.20 -13.41 -21.56
C ARG A 195 -16.47 -12.08 -21.43
N LYS A 196 -15.79 -11.86 -20.30
CA LYS A 196 -15.03 -10.61 -20.06
C LYS A 196 -13.61 -10.65 -20.67
N GLY A 197 -13.13 -9.52 -21.15
CA GLY A 197 -11.71 -9.29 -21.44
C GLY A 197 -10.90 -9.20 -20.15
N ARG A 198 -9.61 -9.56 -20.24
CA ARG A 198 -8.71 -9.66 -19.08
C ARG A 198 -7.50 -8.75 -19.26
N VAL A 199 -7.25 -7.88 -18.30
CA VAL A 199 -6.09 -6.99 -18.27
C VAL A 199 -5.37 -7.08 -16.92
N GLY A 200 -4.18 -6.49 -16.85
CA GLY A 200 -3.42 -6.28 -15.64
C GLY A 200 -2.58 -5.02 -15.70
N GLY A 201 -2.31 -4.43 -14.54
CA GLY A 201 -1.38 -3.34 -14.37
C GLY A 201 -0.82 -3.29 -12.96
N SER A 202 0.25 -2.53 -12.78
CA SER A 202 0.96 -2.47 -11.50
C SER A 202 0.20 -1.71 -10.42
N ASP A 203 -0.61 -0.74 -10.82
CA ASP A 203 -1.25 0.25 -9.95
C ASP A 203 -0.22 0.95 -9.04
N ASP A 204 0.99 1.11 -9.57
CA ASP A 204 2.11 1.63 -8.81
C ASP A 204 2.04 3.15 -8.70
N HIS A 205 2.31 3.60 -7.48
CA HIS A 205 2.26 4.98 -7.02
C HIS A 205 3.61 5.47 -6.50
N SER A 206 4.64 4.61 -6.56
CA SER A 206 5.92 4.82 -5.88
C SER A 206 7.11 4.85 -6.83
N SER A 207 6.89 4.57 -8.12
CA SER A 207 7.87 4.28 -9.16
C SER A 207 8.60 2.93 -9.04
N PHE A 208 8.53 2.26 -7.88
CA PHE A 208 9.31 1.05 -7.60
C PHE A 208 8.68 -0.21 -8.19
N PHE A 209 7.36 -0.32 -8.16
CA PHE A 209 6.66 -1.54 -8.58
C PHE A 209 6.03 -1.45 -9.97
N LEU A 210 6.33 -0.40 -10.75
CA LEU A 210 5.92 -0.30 -12.16
C LEU A 210 6.24 -1.59 -12.92
N GLY A 211 5.29 -2.12 -13.68
CA GLY A 211 5.45 -3.35 -14.46
C GLY A 211 5.58 -4.64 -13.64
N ARG A 212 5.33 -4.61 -12.31
CA ARG A 212 5.19 -5.82 -11.48
C ARG A 212 4.00 -6.67 -11.91
N ALA A 213 2.95 -6.02 -12.39
CA ALA A 213 1.84 -6.61 -13.11
C ALA A 213 1.66 -5.88 -14.44
N TRP A 214 1.16 -6.60 -15.44
CA TRP A 214 1.04 -6.10 -16.81
C TRP A 214 -0.04 -6.85 -17.58
N THR A 215 -0.47 -6.27 -18.69
CA THR A 215 -1.28 -6.91 -19.71
C THR A 215 -0.38 -7.46 -20.81
N GLU A 216 -0.59 -8.71 -21.21
CA GLU A 216 0.12 -9.30 -22.34
C GLU A 216 -0.81 -9.79 -23.44
N VAL A 217 -0.33 -9.67 -24.68
CA VAL A 217 -0.94 -10.26 -25.88
C VAL A 217 0.12 -11.05 -26.67
N ALA A 218 -0.31 -11.97 -27.52
CA ALA A 218 0.59 -12.84 -28.28
C ALA A 218 1.57 -12.03 -29.17
N ALA A 219 1.02 -11.14 -29.99
CA ALA A 219 1.74 -10.28 -30.91
C ALA A 219 0.94 -9.00 -31.19
N ALA A 220 1.66 -7.88 -31.31
CA ALA A 220 1.19 -6.59 -31.79
C ALA A 220 2.42 -5.76 -32.20
N ALA A 221 2.41 -5.18 -33.39
CA ALA A 221 3.48 -4.32 -33.88
C ALA A 221 3.24 -2.84 -33.52
N THR A 222 1.98 -2.45 -33.26
CA THR A 222 1.57 -1.08 -33.00
C THR A 222 0.58 -0.98 -31.83
N ILE A 223 0.43 0.22 -31.26
CA ILE A 223 -0.55 0.50 -30.20
C ILE A 223 -1.99 0.15 -30.65
N PRO A 224 -2.46 0.56 -31.86
CA PRO A 224 -3.78 0.15 -32.33
C PRO A 224 -3.98 -1.36 -32.43
N GLU A 225 -2.97 -2.11 -32.87
CA GLU A 225 -3.02 -3.58 -32.92
C GLU A 225 -3.12 -4.18 -31.52
N PHE A 226 -2.34 -3.66 -30.56
CA PHE A 226 -2.39 -4.08 -29.16
C PHE A 226 -3.77 -3.84 -28.56
N LEU A 227 -4.30 -2.62 -28.67
CA LEU A 227 -5.61 -2.28 -28.13
C LEU A 227 -6.74 -3.04 -28.84
N ALA A 228 -6.61 -3.33 -30.14
CA ALA A 228 -7.56 -4.18 -30.84
C ALA A 228 -7.55 -5.63 -30.33
N ALA A 229 -6.38 -6.19 -30.01
CA ALA A 229 -6.27 -7.51 -29.39
C ALA A 229 -6.91 -7.54 -27.98
N VAL A 230 -6.70 -6.49 -27.18
CA VAL A 230 -7.38 -6.33 -25.89
C VAL A 230 -8.90 -6.26 -26.08
N ARG A 231 -9.40 -5.44 -27.00
CA ARG A 231 -10.84 -5.35 -27.35
C ARG A 231 -11.42 -6.71 -27.75
N ARG A 232 -10.68 -7.53 -28.51
CA ARG A 232 -11.05 -8.91 -28.89
C ARG A 232 -10.92 -9.93 -27.76
N LYS A 233 -10.55 -9.52 -26.55
CA LYS A 233 -10.42 -10.36 -25.35
C LYS A 233 -9.28 -11.40 -25.47
N GLU A 234 -8.29 -11.11 -26.31
CA GLU A 234 -7.10 -11.94 -26.55
C GLU A 234 -5.97 -11.66 -25.54
N SER A 235 -6.16 -10.68 -24.65
CA SER A 235 -5.21 -10.30 -23.61
C SER A 235 -5.36 -11.10 -22.33
N ARG A 236 -4.31 -11.10 -21.51
CA ARG A 236 -4.33 -11.59 -20.13
C ARG A 236 -3.55 -10.66 -19.19
N GLY A 237 -4.02 -10.56 -17.96
CA GLY A 237 -3.26 -9.99 -16.86
C GLY A 237 -2.21 -11.00 -16.36
N ARG A 238 -1.01 -10.51 -16.09
CA ARG A 238 0.12 -11.28 -15.56
C ARG A 238 0.87 -10.48 -14.52
N GLY A 239 1.80 -11.16 -13.85
CA GLY A 239 2.68 -10.58 -12.86
C GLY A 239 2.35 -11.04 -11.45
N LEU A 240 2.73 -10.23 -10.47
CA LEU A 240 2.60 -10.55 -9.05
C LEU A 240 1.75 -9.49 -8.35
N GLY A 241 0.88 -9.95 -7.44
CA GLY A 241 0.23 -9.05 -6.49
C GLY A 241 1.21 -8.46 -5.47
N ALA A 242 0.67 -7.60 -4.62
CA ALA A 242 1.34 -7.00 -3.48
C ALA A 242 1.17 -7.81 -2.19
N ASN A 243 1.97 -7.43 -1.19
CA ASN A 243 1.77 -7.76 0.21
C ASN A 243 1.76 -6.46 1.04
N ALA A 244 1.54 -6.56 2.36
CA ALA A 244 1.55 -5.40 3.25
C ALA A 244 2.84 -4.55 3.17
N LEU A 245 4.00 -5.19 2.96
CA LEU A 245 5.29 -4.49 2.84
C LEU A 245 5.45 -3.77 1.50
N THR A 246 4.85 -4.29 0.42
CA THR A 246 4.78 -3.61 -0.88
C THR A 246 4.06 -2.27 -0.73
N PHE A 247 2.85 -2.28 -0.16
CA PHE A 247 2.08 -1.07 0.08
C PHE A 247 2.79 -0.11 1.04
N ALA A 248 3.34 -0.66 2.14
CA ALA A 248 4.08 0.14 3.11
C ALA A 248 5.28 0.84 2.48
N HIS A 249 5.99 0.18 1.56
CA HIS A 249 7.10 0.77 0.83
C HIS A 249 6.64 1.90 -0.10
N CYS A 250 5.51 1.74 -0.81
CA CYS A 250 4.91 2.82 -1.59
C CYS A 250 4.59 4.04 -0.71
N ALA A 251 3.85 3.80 0.38
CA ALA A 251 3.46 4.85 1.30
C ALA A 251 4.67 5.52 1.98
N LEU A 252 5.72 4.76 2.31
CA LEU A 252 6.95 5.26 2.90
C LEU A 252 7.70 6.16 1.92
N THR A 253 7.84 5.74 0.66
CA THR A 253 8.46 6.54 -0.40
C THR A 253 7.73 7.88 -0.57
N ASN A 254 6.41 7.83 -0.74
CA ASN A 254 5.61 9.04 -0.90
C ASN A 254 5.68 9.94 0.34
N THR A 255 5.73 9.34 1.54
CA THR A 255 5.94 10.09 2.79
C THR A 255 7.31 10.76 2.81
N ALA A 256 8.37 10.04 2.46
CA ALA A 256 9.72 10.57 2.42
C ALA A 256 9.86 11.71 1.41
N GLU A 257 9.27 11.57 0.22
CA GLU A 257 9.26 12.63 -0.81
C GLU A 257 8.38 13.82 -0.41
N THR A 258 7.23 13.58 0.22
CA THR A 258 6.41 14.64 0.82
C THR A 258 7.23 15.43 1.83
N MET A 259 7.93 14.73 2.71
CA MET A 259 8.82 15.32 3.71
C MET A 259 9.94 16.09 3.02
N MET A 260 10.66 15.51 2.07
CA MET A 260 11.72 16.21 1.35
C MET A 260 11.24 17.50 0.68
N ASN A 261 10.10 17.46 -0.02
CA ASN A 261 9.55 18.63 -0.70
C ASN A 261 9.07 19.70 0.29
N HIS A 262 8.47 19.32 1.43
CA HIS A 262 7.97 20.27 2.43
C HIS A 262 9.03 20.74 3.43
N PHE A 263 10.08 19.95 3.70
CA PHE A 263 11.16 20.33 4.61
C PHE A 263 12.28 21.10 3.88
N CYS A 264 12.48 20.88 2.58
CA CYS A 264 13.48 21.60 1.80
C CYS A 264 12.94 22.91 1.20
N GLU A 265 11.63 23.08 1.03
CA GLU A 265 11.04 24.36 0.62
C GLU A 265 10.43 25.13 1.82
N PRO A 266 10.81 26.41 2.06
CA PRO A 266 10.30 27.18 3.19
C PRO A 266 8.82 27.52 3.02
N GLY A 267 7.95 26.75 3.69
CA GLY A 267 6.49 26.94 3.71
C GLY A 267 5.85 26.91 5.11
N PRO A 268 4.51 27.04 5.24
CA PRO A 268 3.82 27.10 6.53
C PRO A 268 3.92 25.81 7.35
N LEU A 269 4.02 24.66 6.68
CA LEU A 269 4.20 23.34 7.30
C LEU A 269 5.65 23.13 7.76
N HIS A 270 6.64 23.58 6.96
CA HIS A 270 8.04 23.68 7.37
C HIS A 270 8.17 24.52 8.65
N GLN A 271 7.55 25.70 8.68
CA GLN A 271 7.56 26.57 9.85
C GLN A 271 6.89 25.92 11.07
N ARG A 272 5.79 25.19 10.91
CA ARG A 272 5.14 24.50 12.03
C ARG A 272 5.92 23.29 12.52
N ALA A 273 6.51 22.51 11.61
CA ALA A 273 7.33 21.36 11.95
C ALA A 273 8.64 21.81 12.61
N SER A 274 9.26 22.88 12.08
CA SER A 274 10.39 23.56 12.69
C SER A 274 10.02 24.15 14.05
N GLN A 275 8.88 24.85 14.19
CA GLN A 275 8.40 25.36 15.49
C GLN A 275 8.12 24.25 16.51
N LEU A 276 7.53 23.12 16.09
CA LEU A 276 7.34 21.93 16.92
C LEU A 276 8.67 21.31 17.30
N ALA A 277 9.63 21.27 16.37
CA ALA A 277 10.99 20.85 16.65
C ALA A 277 11.65 21.80 17.66
N HIS A 278 11.65 23.12 17.45
CA HIS A 278 12.14 24.11 18.41
C HIS A 278 11.47 23.99 19.79
N LEU A 279 10.17 23.70 19.86
CA LEU A 279 9.46 23.46 21.11
C LEU A 279 9.92 22.18 21.84
N VAL A 280 10.32 21.16 21.08
CA VAL A 280 10.71 19.83 21.58
C VAL A 280 12.22 19.71 21.79
N TYR A 281 13.04 20.51 21.11
CA TYR A 281 14.50 20.34 21.05
C TYR A 281 15.29 21.58 21.50
N GLY A 282 14.65 22.75 21.67
CA GLY A 282 15.29 24.01 22.10
C GLY A 282 16.06 24.73 20.98
N ASP A 283 16.78 25.81 21.33
CA ASP A 283 17.48 26.72 20.40
C ASP A 283 18.77 26.14 19.75
N HIS A 284 19.00 24.82 19.84
CA HIS A 284 20.16 24.17 19.22
C HIS A 284 19.92 23.70 17.78
N ILE A 285 18.80 24.11 17.18
CA ILE A 285 18.48 23.79 15.79
C ILE A 285 19.16 24.83 14.90
N GLU A 286 20.25 24.44 14.24
CA GLU A 286 20.68 25.15 13.04
C GLU A 286 19.65 24.85 11.93
N GLU A 287 18.92 25.90 11.54
CA GLU A 287 18.03 25.86 10.38
C GLU A 287 18.81 25.35 9.16
N VAL A 288 18.26 24.36 8.45
CA VAL A 288 18.75 23.81 7.17
C VAL A 288 19.84 22.72 7.25
N GLU A 289 19.56 21.61 7.96
CA GLU A 289 20.49 20.46 7.99
C GLU A 289 20.19 19.37 6.94
N LEU A 290 18.92 19.05 6.67
CA LEU A 290 18.54 17.94 5.79
C LEU A 290 18.99 18.15 4.33
N ALA A 291 18.67 19.29 3.71
CA ALA A 291 19.04 19.58 2.31
C ALA A 291 20.57 19.61 2.10
N SER A 292 21.28 20.20 3.07
CA SER A 292 22.74 20.29 3.11
C SER A 292 23.39 18.91 3.23
N ARG A 293 22.84 18.03 4.09
CA ARG A 293 23.30 16.65 4.27
C ARG A 293 22.95 15.74 3.09
N MET A 294 21.80 15.94 2.44
CA MET A 294 21.44 15.25 1.20
C MET A 294 22.40 15.58 0.07
N LYS A 295 22.77 16.87 -0.06
CA LYS A 295 23.78 17.31 -1.02
C LYS A 295 25.16 16.73 -0.70
N ALA A 296 25.57 16.73 0.56
CA ALA A 296 26.84 16.12 1.00
C ALA A 296 26.88 14.59 0.75
N HIS A 297 25.76 13.90 0.93
CA HIS A 297 25.66 12.47 0.65
C HIS A 297 25.71 12.18 -0.86
N ALA A 298 24.98 12.96 -1.68
CA ALA A 298 25.02 12.86 -3.14
C ALA A 298 26.40 13.22 -3.75
N GLU A 299 27.13 14.14 -3.12
CA GLU A 299 28.49 14.55 -3.52
C GLU A 299 29.60 13.66 -2.94
N GLY A 300 29.26 12.66 -2.10
CA GLY A 300 30.22 11.77 -1.46
C GLY A 300 31.13 12.44 -0.42
N SER A 301 30.75 13.62 0.09
CA SER A 301 31.53 14.44 1.02
C SER A 301 31.08 14.29 2.49
N TRP A 302 30.21 13.32 2.77
CA TRP A 302 29.64 13.06 4.10
C TRP A 302 30.67 12.49 5.09
N GLN A 303 30.68 13.02 6.32
CA GLN A 303 31.48 12.51 7.45
C GLN A 303 30.55 11.90 8.51
N LEU A 304 30.93 10.74 9.05
CA LEU A 304 30.27 10.10 10.19
C LEU A 304 30.35 11.04 11.41
N VAL A 305 29.20 11.40 11.98
CA VAL A 305 29.14 12.09 13.28
C VAL A 305 29.40 11.05 14.37
N ASP A 306 30.36 11.32 15.28
CA ASP A 306 30.77 10.36 16.33
C ASP A 306 29.60 10.00 17.29
N GLU A 307 28.65 10.91 17.52
CA GLU A 307 27.42 10.67 18.28
C GLU A 307 26.19 11.31 17.59
N PRO A 308 25.50 10.59 16.69
CA PRO A 308 24.35 11.13 15.99
C PRO A 308 23.14 11.31 16.91
N THR A 309 22.51 12.48 16.84
CA THR A 309 21.22 12.77 17.48
C THR A 309 20.10 11.89 16.90
N PRO A 310 18.97 11.73 17.61
CA PRO A 310 17.79 11.03 17.06
C PRO A 310 17.33 11.58 15.69
N GLU A 311 17.49 12.89 15.48
CA GLU A 311 17.15 13.57 14.23
C GLU A 311 18.15 13.20 13.13
N ASP A 312 19.45 13.19 13.43
CA ASP A 312 20.49 12.75 12.49
C ASP A 312 20.21 11.34 11.99
N MET A 313 19.86 10.42 12.88
CA MET A 313 19.55 9.05 12.53
C MET A 313 18.27 8.93 11.68
N LEU A 314 17.25 9.76 11.95
CA LEU A 314 16.01 9.77 11.18
C LEU A 314 16.24 10.34 9.78
N ILE A 315 16.97 11.45 9.69
CA ILE A 315 17.40 12.07 8.45
C ILE A 315 18.26 11.10 7.65
N GLU A 316 19.31 10.54 8.24
CA GLU A 316 20.19 9.57 7.57
C GLU A 316 19.43 8.32 7.14
N GLY A 317 18.50 7.81 7.95
CA GLY A 317 17.65 6.68 7.57
C GLY A 317 16.77 6.99 6.37
N LEU A 318 16.11 8.16 6.37
CA LEU A 318 15.28 8.62 5.24
C LEU A 318 16.13 8.86 3.99
N VAL A 319 17.30 9.48 4.14
CA VAL A 319 18.25 9.72 3.04
C VAL A 319 18.78 8.40 2.50
N GLN A 320 19.12 7.44 3.34
CA GLN A 320 19.54 6.11 2.90
C GLN A 320 18.41 5.41 2.16
N ILE A 321 17.16 5.46 2.63
CA ILE A 321 16.01 4.85 1.94
C ILE A 321 15.82 5.51 0.57
N VAL A 322 15.76 6.83 0.50
CA VAL A 322 15.52 7.55 -0.77
C VAL A 322 16.72 7.45 -1.72
N MET A 323 17.95 7.67 -1.24
CA MET A 323 19.16 7.68 -2.09
C MET A 323 19.57 6.27 -2.52
N ARG A 324 19.50 5.26 -1.64
CA ARG A 324 19.77 3.86 -2.03
C ARG A 324 18.83 3.41 -3.13
N ASP A 325 17.56 3.77 -3.00
CA ASP A 325 16.52 3.30 -3.91
C ASP A 325 16.48 4.15 -5.21
N TRP A 326 17.05 5.37 -5.23
CA TRP A 326 17.12 6.26 -6.41
C TRP A 326 18.43 6.14 -7.23
N HIS A 327 19.59 5.90 -6.61
CA HIS A 327 20.91 6.03 -7.28
C HIS A 327 21.45 4.76 -7.93
N ASP A 328 20.86 3.58 -7.70
CA ASP A 328 21.31 2.35 -8.37
C ASP A 328 20.21 1.76 -9.27
N PRO A 329 20.21 2.12 -10.57
CA PRO A 329 19.31 1.55 -11.56
C PRO A 329 19.41 0.03 -11.67
N ASN A 330 20.49 -0.61 -11.19
CA ASN A 330 20.76 -2.04 -11.32
C ASN A 330 20.41 -2.85 -10.06
N LEU A 331 20.36 -2.24 -8.87
CA LEU A 331 19.73 -2.82 -7.66
C LEU A 331 18.25 -3.12 -7.87
N LEU A 332 17.59 -2.35 -8.74
CA LEU A 332 16.20 -2.54 -9.17
C LEU A 332 15.98 -3.81 -10.01
N PHE A 333 17.04 -4.44 -10.53
CA PHE A 333 16.94 -5.69 -11.29
C PHE A 333 18.23 -6.51 -11.32
N ASP A 334 18.72 -6.93 -10.16
CA ASP A 334 19.62 -8.08 -10.10
C ASP A 334 18.89 -9.32 -9.55
N ARG A 335 18.33 -10.04 -10.54
CA ARG A 335 17.98 -11.48 -10.56
C ARG A 335 16.75 -11.92 -9.81
N ILE A 336 15.83 -12.51 -10.57
CA ILE A 336 15.46 -13.93 -10.42
C ILE A 336 15.97 -14.49 -9.07
N VAL A 337 15.13 -14.50 -8.03
CA VAL A 337 15.36 -15.18 -6.75
C VAL A 337 16.48 -14.57 -5.87
N GLY A 338 16.13 -13.74 -4.88
CA GLY A 338 16.98 -13.67 -3.67
C GLY A 338 16.90 -12.46 -2.74
N ARG A 339 16.57 -11.25 -3.22
CA ARG A 339 16.47 -10.07 -2.34
C ARG A 339 15.11 -9.41 -2.49
N ASP A 340 14.37 -9.33 -1.39
CA ASP A 340 13.09 -8.66 -1.32
C ASP A 340 13.33 -7.24 -0.79
N LEU A 341 13.39 -6.25 -1.70
CA LEU A 341 13.64 -4.84 -1.38
C LEU A 341 12.76 -4.34 -0.23
N GLN A 342 11.50 -4.79 -0.23
CA GLN A 342 10.49 -4.42 0.77
C GLN A 342 10.88 -4.95 2.15
N GLU A 343 11.44 -6.17 2.22
CA GLU A 343 11.93 -6.79 3.44
C GLU A 343 13.22 -6.12 3.94
N GLU A 344 14.14 -5.78 3.04
CA GLU A 344 15.35 -5.04 3.42
C GLU A 344 15.02 -3.65 3.98
N THR A 345 14.14 -2.91 3.31
CA THR A 345 13.66 -1.60 3.78
C THR A 345 12.90 -1.72 5.10
N PHE A 346 12.06 -2.76 5.28
CA PHE A 346 11.41 -3.03 6.56
C PHE A 346 12.42 -3.24 7.68
N VAL A 347 13.47 -4.04 7.46
CA VAL A 347 14.48 -4.32 8.49
C VAL A 347 15.17 -3.03 8.93
N ILE A 348 15.57 -2.19 7.98
CA ILE A 348 16.20 -0.90 8.26
C ILE A 348 15.26 0.01 9.06
N VAL A 349 14.03 0.21 8.58
CA VAL A 349 13.06 1.07 9.26
C VAL A 349 12.72 0.54 10.65
N ASN A 350 12.52 -0.77 10.80
CA ASN A 350 12.22 -1.39 12.08
C ASN A 350 13.38 -1.24 13.07
N GLN A 351 14.63 -1.43 12.64
CA GLN A 351 15.81 -1.23 13.49
C GLN A 351 15.95 0.23 13.93
N LEU A 352 15.76 1.16 12.99
CA LEU A 352 15.82 2.60 13.29
C LEU A 352 14.70 3.01 14.25
N PHE A 353 13.46 2.63 13.95
CA PHE A 353 12.29 2.87 14.79
C PHE A 353 12.49 2.34 16.21
N ASN A 354 12.92 1.08 16.37
CA ASN A 354 13.17 0.48 17.68
C ASN A 354 14.30 1.18 18.42
N THR A 355 15.37 1.58 17.72
CA THR A 355 16.51 2.29 18.33
C THR A 355 16.11 3.67 18.85
N LEU A 356 15.35 4.42 18.05
CA LEU A 356 14.88 5.76 18.41
C LEU A 356 13.89 5.70 19.58
N ILE A 357 12.92 4.78 19.55
CA ILE A 357 12.00 4.57 20.68
C ILE A 357 12.76 4.16 21.94
N ARG A 358 13.71 3.23 21.85
CA ARG A 358 14.53 2.80 22.99
C ARG A 358 15.26 3.99 23.61
N ARG A 359 15.93 4.82 22.80
CA ARG A 359 16.64 6.02 23.27
C ARG A 359 15.69 7.01 23.94
N ALA A 360 14.55 7.31 23.30
CA ALA A 360 13.54 8.23 23.84
C ALA A 360 12.98 7.75 25.19
N LEU A 361 12.60 6.47 25.28
CA LEU A 361 12.06 5.88 26.52
C LEU A 361 13.10 5.80 27.63
N THR A 362 14.36 5.47 27.29
CA THR A 362 15.45 5.42 28.27
C THR A 362 15.72 6.81 28.86
N ALA A 363 15.77 7.83 28.01
CA ALA A 363 15.94 9.22 28.45
C ALA A 363 14.73 9.70 29.27
N TRP A 364 13.51 9.46 28.80
CA TRP A 364 12.28 9.77 29.54
C TRP A 364 12.31 9.13 30.94
N TRP A 365 12.68 7.86 31.02
CA TRP A 365 12.74 7.12 32.27
C TRP A 365 13.77 7.69 33.25
N GLU A 366 14.98 7.99 32.77
CA GLU A 366 16.04 8.55 33.59
C GLU A 366 15.67 9.93 34.16
N HIS A 367 15.05 10.79 33.34
CA HIS A 367 14.60 12.11 33.77
C HIS A 367 13.42 12.03 34.75
N THR A 368 12.50 11.10 34.53
CA THR A 368 11.37 10.84 35.45
C THR A 368 11.87 10.41 36.82
N ARG A 369 12.84 9.48 36.88
CA ARG A 369 13.46 9.04 38.15
C ARG A 369 14.20 10.16 38.88
N LYS A 370 14.73 11.15 38.16
CA LYS A 370 15.41 12.33 38.72
C LYS A 370 14.43 13.45 39.13
N GLY A 371 13.11 13.24 39.01
CA GLY A 371 12.09 14.25 39.33
C GLY A 371 11.99 15.39 38.30
N ARG A 372 12.65 15.27 37.14
CA ARG A 372 12.69 16.29 36.08
C ARG A 372 11.54 16.08 35.09
N LEU A 373 10.31 16.34 35.54
CA LEU A 373 9.10 16.03 34.78
C LEU A 373 8.99 16.77 33.45
N MET A 374 9.42 18.05 33.39
CA MET A 374 9.39 18.82 32.14
C MET A 374 10.36 18.25 31.10
N ASP A 375 11.62 18.01 31.49
CA ASP A 375 12.59 17.38 30.60
C ASP A 375 12.15 15.98 30.15
N ALA A 376 11.54 15.19 31.06
CA ALA A 376 11.02 13.88 30.71
C ALA A 376 9.94 13.99 29.62
N PHE A 377 9.00 14.93 29.75
CA PHE A 377 7.97 15.16 28.74
C PHE A 377 8.59 15.51 27.37
N THR A 378 9.60 16.39 27.35
CA THR A 378 10.36 16.74 26.15
C THR A 378 11.04 15.53 25.51
N LYS A 379 11.59 14.60 26.30
CA LYS A 379 12.18 13.35 25.78
C LYS A 379 11.13 12.36 25.28
N LEU A 380 9.95 12.34 25.88
CA LEU A 380 8.83 11.52 25.40
C LEU A 380 8.32 12.02 24.05
N SER A 381 8.34 13.33 23.80
CA SER A 381 7.91 13.88 22.51
C SER A 381 8.78 13.46 21.32
N LEU A 382 9.99 12.94 21.54
CA LEU A 382 10.85 12.35 20.50
C LEU A 382 10.23 11.12 19.82
N ILE A 383 9.27 10.48 20.49
CA ILE A 383 8.54 9.32 19.94
C ILE A 383 7.62 9.74 18.78
N PHE A 384 7.07 10.97 18.79
CA PHE A 384 6.15 11.42 17.74
C PHE A 384 6.78 11.46 16.34
N PRO A 385 7.92 12.12 16.09
CA PRO A 385 8.55 12.10 14.77
C PRO A 385 9.03 10.69 14.39
N THR A 386 9.47 9.89 15.37
CA THR A 386 9.81 8.47 15.16
C THR A 386 8.59 7.65 14.70
N GLY A 387 7.41 7.97 15.22
CA GLY A 387 6.13 7.35 14.84
C GLY A 387 5.79 7.50 13.36
N ILE A 388 6.22 8.58 12.71
CA ILE A 388 5.96 8.83 11.28
C ILE A 388 6.53 7.71 10.41
N MET A 389 7.70 7.15 10.77
CA MET A 389 8.33 6.03 10.06
C MET A 389 7.53 4.72 10.13
N ALA A 390 6.77 4.53 11.21
CA ALA A 390 5.95 3.33 11.41
C ALA A 390 4.58 3.42 10.74
N ILE A 391 4.06 4.63 10.49
CA ILE A 391 2.73 4.86 9.91
C ILE A 391 2.54 4.11 8.57
N PRO A 392 3.46 4.19 7.59
CA PRO A 392 3.32 3.47 6.33
C PRO A 392 3.12 1.96 6.49
N TYR A 393 3.82 1.34 7.45
CA TYR A 393 3.69 -0.08 7.74
C TYR A 393 2.35 -0.41 8.39
N VAL A 394 1.95 0.34 9.41
CA VAL A 394 0.63 0.16 10.05
C VAL A 394 -0.50 0.35 9.03
N MET A 395 -0.39 1.36 8.15
CA MET A 395 -1.32 1.58 7.06
C MET A 395 -1.31 0.42 6.06
N GLY A 396 -0.14 -0.09 5.65
CA GLY A 396 -0.04 -1.25 4.75
C GLY A 396 -0.69 -2.51 5.32
N PHE A 397 -0.44 -2.82 6.60
CA PHE A 397 -1.09 -3.94 7.27
C PHE A 397 -2.61 -3.74 7.41
N HIS A 398 -3.09 -2.51 7.60
CA HIS A 398 -4.52 -2.26 7.70
C HIS A 398 -5.22 -2.26 6.33
N HIS A 399 -4.68 -1.50 5.37
CA HIS A 399 -5.26 -1.25 4.06
C HIS A 399 -5.38 -2.53 3.23
N MET A 400 -4.31 -3.35 3.19
CA MET A 400 -4.30 -4.59 2.40
C MET A 400 -5.34 -5.61 2.87
N HIS A 401 -5.85 -5.49 4.10
CA HIS A 401 -6.86 -6.39 4.67
C HIS A 401 -8.26 -5.75 4.79
N ALA A 402 -8.40 -4.47 4.44
CA ALA A 402 -9.66 -3.74 4.54
C ALA A 402 -10.76 -4.33 3.64
N ASP A 403 -10.38 -4.90 2.50
CA ASP A 403 -11.29 -5.42 1.49
C ASP A 403 -11.87 -6.81 1.81
N LYS A 404 -11.34 -7.50 2.84
CA LYS A 404 -11.75 -8.87 3.18
C LYS A 404 -13.27 -9.00 3.37
N GLY A 405 -13.90 -8.01 3.98
CA GLY A 405 -15.35 -7.99 4.19
C GLY A 405 -16.12 -7.96 2.86
N TYR A 406 -15.70 -7.10 1.92
CA TYR A 406 -16.30 -6.99 0.59
C TYR A 406 -16.06 -8.26 -0.24
N GLN A 407 -14.83 -8.76 -0.25
CA GLN A 407 -14.45 -9.96 -0.98
C GLN A 407 -15.20 -11.21 -0.48
N ARG A 408 -15.40 -11.36 0.84
CA ARG A 408 -16.22 -12.45 1.39
C ARG A 408 -17.67 -12.36 0.93
N ARG A 409 -18.28 -11.17 0.90
CA ARG A 409 -19.66 -10.99 0.39
C ARG A 409 -19.78 -11.40 -1.07
N ILE A 410 -18.80 -11.06 -1.92
CA ILE A 410 -18.76 -11.48 -3.33
C ILE A 410 -18.60 -12.99 -3.45
N ALA A 411 -17.66 -13.57 -2.70
CA ALA A 411 -17.44 -15.01 -2.74
C ALA A 411 -18.72 -15.77 -2.37
N GLN A 412 -19.37 -15.36 -1.28
CA GLN A 412 -20.64 -15.95 -0.83
C GLN A 412 -21.76 -15.77 -1.85
N SER A 413 -21.94 -14.57 -2.44
CA SER A 413 -23.01 -14.32 -3.41
C SER A 413 -22.87 -15.14 -4.69
N CYS A 414 -21.62 -15.47 -5.06
CA CYS A 414 -21.31 -16.21 -6.28
C CYS A 414 -21.07 -17.70 -6.05
N GLY A 415 -21.14 -18.18 -4.80
CA GLY A 415 -20.82 -19.57 -4.44
C GLY A 415 -19.34 -19.93 -4.68
N LEU A 416 -18.45 -18.92 -4.64
CA LEU A 416 -17.01 -19.08 -4.77
C LEU A 416 -16.39 -19.34 -3.40
N ARG A 417 -15.14 -19.79 -3.40
CA ARG A 417 -14.37 -19.98 -2.17
C ARG A 417 -14.03 -18.62 -1.57
N GLU A 418 -14.24 -18.48 -0.26
CA GLU A 418 -13.84 -17.25 0.43
C GLU A 418 -12.32 -17.08 0.44
N PRO A 419 -11.81 -15.84 0.29
CA PRO A 419 -10.39 -15.56 0.49
C PRO A 419 -9.91 -16.06 1.85
N GLY A 420 -8.93 -16.96 1.82
CA GLY A 420 -8.35 -17.57 3.03
C GLY A 420 -9.10 -18.78 3.58
N ALA A 421 -10.14 -19.30 2.92
CA ALA A 421 -10.90 -20.48 3.38
C ALA A 421 -10.05 -21.75 3.54
N ASP A 422 -9.01 -21.93 2.72
CA ASP A 422 -8.10 -23.08 2.80
C ASP A 422 -7.02 -22.91 3.88
N ARG A 423 -6.97 -21.77 4.56
CA ARG A 423 -5.97 -21.53 5.61
C ARG A 423 -6.42 -22.26 6.88
N PRO A 424 -5.51 -22.95 7.57
CA PRO A 424 -5.83 -23.48 8.88
C PRO A 424 -6.20 -22.31 9.79
N GLU A 425 -7.32 -22.43 10.52
CA GLU A 425 -7.62 -21.47 11.58
C GLU A 425 -6.46 -21.50 12.57
N LYS A 426 -5.86 -20.35 12.84
CA LYS A 426 -4.76 -20.22 13.81
C LYS A 426 -5.05 -19.01 14.68
N TRP A 427 -4.84 -19.14 15.98
CA TRP A 427 -5.13 -18.08 16.93
C TRP A 427 -3.86 -17.59 17.60
N ALA A 428 -3.69 -16.27 17.67
CA ALA A 428 -2.63 -15.64 18.46
C ALA A 428 -3.23 -15.03 19.73
N TRP A 429 -2.81 -15.50 20.91
CA TRP A 429 -3.24 -14.94 22.19
C TRP A 429 -2.12 -14.07 22.78
N PHE A 430 -2.28 -12.75 22.69
CA PHE A 430 -1.36 -11.77 23.27
C PHE A 430 -1.58 -11.58 24.78
N THR A 431 -0.52 -11.66 25.56
CA THR A 431 -0.54 -11.50 27.01
C THR A 431 0.76 -10.92 27.56
N ASP A 432 0.61 -10.03 28.54
CA ASP A 432 1.67 -9.44 29.37
C ASP A 432 1.85 -10.17 30.71
N THR A 433 0.92 -11.05 31.09
CA THR A 433 0.77 -11.62 32.45
C THR A 433 1.23 -13.07 32.55
N ILE A 434 1.96 -13.59 31.55
CA ILE A 434 2.31 -15.03 31.49
C ILE A 434 3.23 -15.48 32.66
N VAL A 435 4.01 -14.56 33.22
CA VAL A 435 4.97 -14.79 34.30
C VAL A 435 4.40 -14.43 35.68
N ASP A 436 3.25 -13.77 35.72
CA ASP A 436 2.67 -13.28 36.96
C ASP A 436 2.02 -14.42 37.75
N VAL A 437 2.13 -14.35 39.08
CA VAL A 437 1.44 -15.27 39.99
C VAL A 437 -0.01 -14.79 40.20
N ASN A 438 -0.77 -14.65 39.11
CA ASN A 438 -2.17 -14.20 39.16
C ASN A 438 -3.12 -15.22 38.50
N GLY A 439 -4.43 -15.06 38.72
CA GLY A 439 -5.45 -15.98 38.19
C GLY A 439 -5.55 -16.00 36.66
N VAL A 440 -5.12 -14.92 36.00
CA VAL A 440 -5.13 -14.81 34.54
C VAL A 440 -4.02 -15.68 33.93
N ALA A 441 -2.81 -15.64 34.49
CA ALA A 441 -1.68 -16.47 34.07
C ALA A 441 -2.03 -17.97 34.13
N ARG A 442 -2.68 -18.42 35.22
CA ARG A 442 -3.15 -19.81 35.36
C ARG A 442 -4.19 -20.18 34.32
N THR A 443 -5.12 -19.26 34.02
CA THR A 443 -6.12 -19.48 32.97
C THR A 443 -5.46 -19.66 31.62
N ILE A 444 -4.51 -18.80 31.26
CA ILE A 444 -3.78 -18.89 29.98
C ILE A 444 -3.03 -20.22 29.88
N GLN A 445 -2.27 -20.60 30.90
CA GLN A 445 -1.55 -21.88 30.94
C GLN A 445 -2.49 -23.09 30.84
N THR A 446 -3.66 -23.02 31.49
CA THR A 446 -4.66 -24.11 31.44
C THR A 446 -5.28 -24.22 30.05
N VAL A 447 -5.70 -23.10 29.45
CA VAL A 447 -6.33 -23.10 28.12
C VAL A 447 -5.32 -23.53 27.05
N THR A 448 -4.07 -23.15 27.16
CA THR A 448 -3.02 -23.51 26.19
C THR A 448 -2.59 -24.97 26.31
N ALA A 449 -2.51 -25.51 27.53
CA ALA A 449 -2.33 -26.94 27.73
C ALA A 449 -3.49 -27.77 27.16
N LEU A 450 -4.74 -27.31 27.35
CA LEU A 450 -5.91 -27.94 26.73
C LEU A 450 -5.89 -27.82 25.20
N ALA A 451 -5.49 -26.66 24.67
CA ALA A 451 -5.35 -26.45 23.23
C ALA A 451 -4.33 -27.43 22.63
N GLU A 452 -3.18 -27.63 23.27
CA GLU A 452 -2.18 -28.62 22.85
C GLU A 452 -2.74 -30.05 22.90
N GLN A 453 -3.44 -30.42 23.98
CA GLN A 453 -4.09 -31.73 24.11
C GLN A 453 -5.13 -32.00 23.01
N HIS A 454 -5.85 -30.97 22.58
CA HIS A 454 -6.88 -31.07 21.54
C HIS A 454 -6.36 -30.74 20.14
N ASN A 455 -5.06 -30.52 19.97
CA ASN A 455 -4.42 -30.11 18.72
C ASN A 455 -5.06 -28.84 18.11
N THR A 456 -5.49 -27.92 18.98
CA THR A 456 -6.01 -26.61 18.61
C THR A 456 -4.84 -25.64 18.40
N PRO A 457 -4.68 -25.05 17.21
CA PRO A 457 -3.53 -24.23 16.83
C PRO A 457 -3.58 -22.82 17.45
N ILE A 458 -3.32 -22.74 18.75
CA ILE A 458 -3.19 -21.48 19.49
C ILE A 458 -1.71 -21.23 19.77
N THR A 459 -1.21 -20.05 19.39
CA THR A 459 0.11 -19.55 19.79
C THR A 459 -0.06 -18.45 20.83
N THR A 460 0.48 -18.66 22.03
CA THR A 460 0.56 -17.61 23.03
C THR A 460 1.69 -16.67 22.68
N VAL A 461 1.43 -15.37 22.76
CA VAL A 461 2.36 -14.32 22.38
C VAL A 461 2.63 -13.43 23.60
N THR A 462 3.90 -13.25 23.92
CA THR A 462 4.31 -12.41 25.05
C THR A 462 5.55 -11.58 24.69
N CYS A 463 5.88 -10.61 25.53
CA CYS A 463 7.00 -9.70 25.34
C CYS A 463 7.81 -9.57 26.63
N HIS A 464 8.93 -10.29 26.71
CA HIS A 464 9.76 -10.34 27.90
C HIS A 464 11.25 -10.54 27.55
N PRO A 465 12.21 -9.93 28.29
CA PRO A 465 13.65 -10.06 28.00
C PRO A 465 14.16 -11.50 28.04
N THR A 466 13.52 -12.36 28.82
CA THR A 466 13.84 -13.79 28.92
C THR A 466 12.58 -14.59 28.67
N ALA A 467 12.63 -15.52 27.72
CA ALA A 467 11.48 -16.37 27.41
C ALA A 467 11.03 -17.12 28.68
N PRO A 468 9.79 -16.94 29.14
CA PRO A 468 9.29 -17.61 30.33
C PRO A 468 9.09 -19.11 30.06
N PRO A 469 9.25 -19.97 31.08
CA PRO A 469 8.88 -21.37 30.96
C PRO A 469 7.37 -21.47 30.67
N PHE A 470 7.01 -22.17 29.60
CA PHE A 470 5.64 -22.27 29.13
C PHE A 470 5.37 -23.63 28.49
N HIS A 471 4.15 -24.14 28.70
CA HIS A 471 3.67 -25.38 28.07
C HIS A 471 2.82 -25.03 26.84
N GLY A 472 3.11 -25.65 25.70
CA GLY A 472 2.50 -25.34 24.41
C GLY A 472 3.30 -24.34 23.56
N HIS A 473 2.66 -23.79 22.53
CA HIS A 473 3.31 -22.90 21.58
C HIS A 473 3.44 -21.47 22.14
N LEU A 474 4.67 -21.03 22.37
CA LEU A 474 5.00 -19.68 22.82
C LEU A 474 5.82 -18.92 21.76
N LYS A 475 5.38 -17.71 21.43
CA LYS A 475 6.18 -16.70 20.75
C LYS A 475 6.52 -15.59 21.76
N ASN A 476 7.77 -15.54 22.20
CA ASN A 476 8.30 -14.44 23.01
C ASN A 476 9.00 -13.41 22.12
N PHE A 477 8.60 -12.14 22.23
CA PHE A 477 9.28 -11.01 21.60
C PHE A 477 10.22 -10.33 22.60
N GLU A 478 11.38 -9.88 22.13
CA GLU A 478 12.29 -9.08 22.95
C GLU A 478 11.76 -7.63 23.03
N PRO A 479 11.60 -7.05 24.23
CA PRO A 479 11.10 -5.69 24.36
C PRO A 479 12.08 -4.65 23.83
N ILE A 480 11.56 -3.58 23.22
CA ILE A 480 12.33 -2.39 22.87
C ILE A 480 12.88 -1.72 24.14
N PHE A 481 12.05 -1.68 25.18
CA PHE A 481 12.34 -1.07 26.47
C PHE A 481 11.73 -1.91 27.59
N HIS A 482 12.50 -2.12 28.67
CA HIS A 482 12.07 -2.88 29.83
C HIS A 482 12.60 -2.25 31.12
N THR A 483 11.72 -2.00 32.09
CA THR A 483 12.11 -1.48 33.41
C THR A 483 11.11 -1.88 34.49
N ALA A 484 11.58 -2.01 35.74
CA ALA A 484 10.70 -2.08 36.91
C ALA A 484 10.12 -0.69 37.24
N LEU A 485 8.88 -0.63 37.73
CA LEU A 485 8.26 0.63 38.15
C LEU A 485 8.88 1.14 39.46
N PRO A 486 9.03 2.47 39.67
CA PRO A 486 9.86 3.01 40.76
C PRO A 486 9.27 2.71 42.15
N GLU A 487 7.94 2.63 42.22
CA GLU A 487 7.17 2.39 43.45
C GLU A 487 6.68 0.93 43.57
N TYR A 488 6.79 0.15 42.49
CA TYR A 488 6.33 -1.23 42.41
C TYR A 488 7.39 -2.10 41.72
N ALA A 489 8.43 -2.46 42.47
CA ALA A 489 9.56 -3.24 41.92
C ALA A 489 9.15 -4.64 41.39
N SER A 490 8.00 -5.15 41.83
CA SER A 490 7.40 -6.40 41.33
C SER A 490 6.66 -6.23 40.01
N MET A 491 6.39 -4.99 39.56
CA MET A 491 5.74 -4.69 38.30
C MET A 491 6.75 -4.16 37.29
N THR A 492 6.83 -4.81 36.15
CA THR A 492 7.69 -4.41 35.05
C THR A 492 6.88 -3.83 33.91
N LEU A 493 7.39 -2.75 33.30
CA LEU A 493 6.90 -2.20 32.05
C LEU A 493 7.76 -2.72 30.91
N SER A 494 7.14 -3.43 29.97
CA SER A 494 7.77 -3.89 28.72
C SER A 494 7.10 -3.21 27.53
N ILE A 495 7.89 -2.56 26.67
CA ILE A 495 7.40 -1.97 25.42
C ILE A 495 7.72 -2.92 24.26
N PRO A 496 6.72 -3.48 23.58
CA PRO A 496 6.93 -4.46 22.53
C PRO A 496 7.46 -3.89 21.20
N PRO A 497 8.15 -4.71 20.38
CA PRO A 497 8.57 -4.36 19.03
C PRO A 497 7.38 -4.40 18.07
N LEU A 498 6.59 -3.32 18.05
CA LEU A 498 5.29 -3.26 17.35
C LEU A 498 5.35 -3.72 15.89
N LEU A 499 6.28 -3.16 15.09
CA LEU A 499 6.37 -3.46 13.66
C LEU A 499 6.75 -4.93 13.41
N GLU A 500 7.62 -5.50 14.25
CA GLU A 500 8.02 -6.90 14.16
C GLU A 500 6.83 -7.82 14.49
N MET A 501 6.04 -7.49 15.51
CA MET A 501 4.84 -8.24 15.86
C MET A 501 3.81 -8.21 14.74
N LEU A 502 3.56 -7.04 14.13
CA LEU A 502 2.64 -6.91 12.99
C LEU A 502 3.12 -7.73 11.79
N ARG A 503 4.41 -7.65 11.45
CA ARG A 503 5.01 -8.47 10.37
C ARG A 503 4.91 -9.96 10.66
N TRP A 504 5.09 -10.37 11.92
CA TRP A 504 4.92 -11.76 12.32
C TRP A 504 3.47 -12.24 12.17
N CYS A 505 2.49 -11.44 12.61
CA CYS A 505 1.08 -11.74 12.40
C CYS A 505 0.73 -11.89 10.92
N GLU A 506 1.26 -11.00 10.08
CA GLU A 506 1.09 -11.08 8.63
C GLU A 506 1.71 -12.35 8.05
N LYS A 507 2.91 -12.75 8.49
CA LYS A 507 3.55 -13.98 7.99
C LYS A 507 2.82 -15.25 8.40
N GLU A 508 2.32 -15.28 9.63
CA GLU A 508 1.61 -16.45 10.16
C GLU A 508 0.17 -16.58 9.66
N GLN A 509 -0.42 -15.45 9.21
CA GLN A 509 -1.80 -15.33 8.73
C GLN A 509 -2.81 -15.87 9.76
N PHE A 510 -2.73 -15.37 11.00
CA PHE A 510 -3.71 -15.67 12.06
C PHE A 510 -5.14 -15.25 11.66
N THR A 511 -6.11 -15.93 12.26
CA THR A 511 -7.56 -15.79 11.99
C THR A 511 -8.16 -14.51 12.53
#